data_AF-A0AAE1DW19-F1
#
_entry.id   AF-A0AAE1DW19-F1
#
_cell.length_a   1.000
_cell.length_b   1.000
_cell.length_c   1.000
_cell.angle_alpha   90.00
_cell.angle_beta   90.00
_cell.angle_gamma   90.00
#
_symmetry.space_group_name_H-M   'P 1'
#
loop_
_entity.id
_entity.type
_entity.pdbx_description
1 polymer ?
#
loop_
_entity_poly.entity_id
_entity_poly.type
_entity_poly.pdbx_seq_one_letter_code
_entity_poly.pdbx_strand_id
1 'polypeptide(L)'
;MYNPIFKLQEWTAVDLSSGHEMYNPIFKLEEWAAVDLSSGHEMYNPIFKLQEWTAVDLSSGHEMYNPIFKLQEWTAVDLSSGHEMYNPIFKLEEWAAVDLSSRHEMYNPIFKLQEWTAVDLSSGHEMYNPIFKLEEWAAVDLSSGHEMYSPIFKLEEWAAVDLSSGHEMYSPIFKLEKWTAVDLSSGHEIYSPIFKLEEWAAVDLKARESLCPRFSVLVVCIAFPKFRESQASFQSSRPCATSYTTFH
;
A
#
# COMPACT_ATOMS: atom_id res chain seq x y z
N MET A 1 33.27 -10.13 1.16
CA MET A 1 32.06 -9.89 0.34
C MET A 1 31.47 -11.25 0.04
N TYR A 2 30.38 -11.59 0.73
CA TYR A 2 29.71 -12.88 0.64
C TYR A 2 28.42 -12.67 -0.16
N ASN A 3 28.35 -13.27 -1.35
CA ASN A 3 27.22 -13.16 -2.27
C ASN A 3 26.56 -14.53 -2.43
N PRO A 4 25.81 -14.99 -1.41
CA PRO A 4 25.24 -16.31 -1.44
C PRO A 4 24.12 -16.39 -2.48
N ILE A 5 24.00 -17.56 -3.09
CA ILE A 5 22.87 -17.89 -3.95
C ILE A 5 22.20 -19.11 -3.32
N PHE A 6 21.02 -18.90 -2.76
CA PHE A 6 20.16 -19.94 -2.25
C PHE A 6 19.17 -20.34 -3.34
N LYS A 7 19.20 -21.61 -3.73
CA LYS A 7 18.20 -22.21 -4.61
C LYS A 7 17.50 -23.30 -3.82
N LEU A 8 16.23 -23.07 -3.55
CA LEU A 8 15.36 -23.94 -2.76
C LEU A 8 14.24 -24.41 -3.69
N GLN A 9 14.06 -25.71 -3.73
CA GLN A 9 13.09 -26.41 -4.56
C GLN A 9 12.44 -27.51 -3.72
N GLU A 10 11.17 -27.80 -3.95
CA GLU A 10 10.44 -28.96 -3.42
C GLU A 10 10.66 -29.22 -1.91
N TRP A 11 9.83 -28.63 -1.06
CA TRP A 11 9.79 -28.94 0.39
C TRP A 11 11.09 -28.61 1.12
N THR A 12 11.75 -27.52 0.75
CA THR A 12 13.01 -27.09 1.37
C THR A 12 12.83 -25.81 2.17
N ALA A 13 13.56 -25.73 3.29
CA ALA A 13 13.60 -24.55 4.12
C ALA A 13 15.04 -24.15 4.40
N VAL A 14 15.29 -22.84 4.45
CA VAL A 14 16.52 -22.28 4.99
C VAL A 14 16.15 -21.40 6.17
N ASP A 15 16.84 -21.62 7.28
CA ASP A 15 16.82 -20.76 8.46
C ASP A 15 18.22 -20.15 8.59
N LEU A 16 18.29 -18.82 8.58
CA LEU A 16 19.52 -18.10 8.92
C LEU A 16 19.33 -17.36 10.25
N SER A 17 20.11 -17.80 11.23
CA SER A 17 20.23 -17.13 12.52
C SER A 17 20.95 -15.77 12.39
N SER A 18 20.81 -14.92 13.40
CA SER A 18 21.27 -13.53 13.43
C SER A 18 22.71 -13.22 12.98
N GLY A 19 22.94 -11.99 12.51
CA GLY A 19 24.28 -11.38 12.44
C GLY A 19 25.01 -11.58 11.12
N HIS A 20 24.27 -11.64 10.00
CA HIS A 20 24.86 -11.77 8.69
C HIS A 20 24.83 -10.46 7.91
N GLU A 21 26.00 -10.05 7.43
CA GLU A 21 26.14 -9.06 6.37
C GLU A 21 26.28 -9.80 5.03
N MET A 22 25.29 -9.65 4.15
CA MET A 22 25.28 -10.28 2.84
C MET A 22 25.27 -9.23 1.74
N TYR A 23 26.10 -9.45 0.73
CA TYR A 23 26.16 -8.58 -0.43
C TYR A 23 25.57 -9.30 -1.63
N ASN A 24 24.59 -8.70 -2.27
CA ASN A 24 23.84 -9.23 -3.40
C ASN A 24 23.37 -10.69 -3.19
N PRO A 25 22.78 -11.06 -2.03
CA PRO A 25 22.26 -12.41 -1.86
C PRO A 25 21.09 -12.65 -2.81
N ILE A 26 21.00 -13.84 -3.37
CA ILE A 26 19.90 -14.22 -4.25
C ILE A 26 19.21 -15.44 -3.67
N PHE A 27 17.94 -15.31 -3.36
CA PHE A 27 17.05 -16.38 -2.94
C PHE A 27 16.11 -16.71 -4.10
N LYS A 28 16.19 -17.95 -4.58
CA LYS A 28 15.23 -18.51 -5.54
C LYS A 28 14.52 -19.66 -4.86
N LEU A 29 13.23 -19.49 -4.62
CA LEU A 29 12.36 -20.45 -3.97
C LEU A 29 11.36 -20.91 -5.02
N GLU A 30 11.24 -22.22 -5.18
CA GLU A 30 10.31 -22.85 -6.11
C GLU A 30 9.60 -24.00 -5.40
N GLU A 31 8.28 -24.13 -5.59
CA GLU A 31 7.45 -25.26 -5.15
C GLU A 31 7.66 -25.67 -3.68
N TRP A 32 6.83 -25.12 -2.77
CA TRP A 32 6.84 -25.52 -1.36
C TRP A 32 8.17 -25.22 -0.64
N ALA A 33 8.75 -24.06 -0.88
CA ALA A 33 10.00 -23.63 -0.26
C ALA A 33 9.81 -22.43 0.69
N ALA A 34 10.62 -22.38 1.75
CA ALA A 34 10.57 -21.32 2.74
C ALA A 34 11.96 -20.78 3.10
N VAL A 35 12.03 -19.49 3.41
CA VAL A 35 13.18 -18.86 4.05
C VAL A 35 12.71 -18.15 5.31
N ASP A 36 13.38 -18.43 6.42
CA ASP A 36 13.26 -17.67 7.66
C ASP A 36 14.61 -16.98 7.92
N LEU A 37 14.61 -15.65 7.99
CA LEU A 37 15.75 -14.87 8.45
C LEU A 37 15.41 -14.24 9.80
N SER A 38 16.10 -14.69 10.83
CA SER A 38 16.01 -14.10 12.16
C SER A 38 16.71 -12.73 12.24
N SER A 39 16.98 -12.19 13.43
CA SER A 39 17.30 -10.77 13.56
C SER A 39 18.68 -10.30 13.13
N GLY A 40 18.84 -9.03 12.75
CA GLY A 40 20.16 -8.40 12.66
C GLY A 40 20.92 -8.79 11.40
N HIS A 41 20.24 -8.77 10.26
CA HIS A 41 20.89 -8.93 8.96
C HIS A 41 20.96 -7.59 8.26
N GLU A 42 22.11 -7.35 7.63
CA GLU A 42 22.29 -6.25 6.71
C GLU A 42 22.49 -6.84 5.32
N MET A 43 21.62 -6.48 4.39
CA MET A 43 21.66 -7.00 3.02
C MET A 43 21.80 -5.88 2.00
N TYR A 44 22.85 -5.98 1.18
CA TYR A 44 23.08 -5.06 0.06
C TYR A 44 22.53 -5.66 -1.22
N ASN A 45 21.50 -5.08 -1.83
CA ASN A 45 20.83 -5.53 -3.06
C ASN A 45 20.34 -7.00 -3.02
N PRO A 46 19.61 -7.45 -1.98
CA PRO A 46 19.07 -8.80 -1.97
C PRO A 46 17.99 -8.97 -3.04
N ILE A 47 17.90 -10.15 -3.63
CA ILE A 47 16.85 -10.51 -4.58
C ILE A 47 16.15 -11.79 -4.11
N PHE A 48 14.85 -11.68 -3.88
CA PHE A 48 13.96 -12.79 -3.58
C PHE A 48 13.08 -13.06 -4.80
N LYS A 49 13.14 -14.29 -5.32
CA LYS A 49 12.26 -14.79 -6.37
C LYS A 49 11.53 -16.01 -5.81
N LEU A 50 10.22 -15.88 -5.68
CA LEU A 50 9.33 -16.85 -5.08
C LEU A 50 8.40 -17.37 -6.18
N GLN A 51 8.31 -18.69 -6.33
CA GLN A 51 7.42 -19.36 -7.28
C GLN A 51 6.63 -20.46 -6.58
N GLU A 52 5.31 -20.51 -6.80
CA GLU A 52 4.40 -21.59 -6.41
C GLU A 52 4.54 -22.05 -4.94
N TRP A 53 3.66 -21.56 -4.07
CA TRP A 53 3.59 -22.02 -2.67
C TRP A 53 4.88 -21.77 -1.88
N THR A 54 5.40 -20.54 -1.94
CA THR A 54 6.65 -20.18 -1.25
C THR A 54 6.48 -19.01 -0.29
N ALA A 55 7.30 -18.99 0.75
CA ALA A 55 7.23 -17.97 1.79
C ALA A 55 8.61 -17.46 2.20
N VAL A 56 8.68 -16.18 2.55
CA VAL A 56 9.81 -15.59 3.26
C VAL A 56 9.30 -14.94 4.52
N ASP A 57 9.89 -15.26 5.66
CA ASP A 57 9.69 -14.55 6.93
C ASP A 57 11.00 -13.86 7.30
N LEU A 58 10.95 -12.53 7.52
CA LEU A 58 12.06 -11.77 8.06
C LEU A 58 11.66 -11.21 9.43
N SER A 59 12.32 -11.72 10.49
CA SER A 59 12.04 -11.29 11.86
C SER A 59 13.11 -10.34 12.41
N SER A 60 12.65 -9.20 12.92
CA SER A 60 13.34 -8.15 13.68
C SER A 60 14.68 -7.60 13.17
N GLY A 61 14.77 -6.29 12.97
CA GLY A 61 16.07 -5.60 12.88
C GLY A 61 16.86 -5.95 11.62
N HIS A 62 16.19 -5.97 10.47
CA HIS A 62 16.89 -6.07 9.19
C HIS A 62 17.05 -4.69 8.58
N GLU A 63 18.20 -4.47 7.98
CA GLU A 63 18.46 -3.32 7.14
C GLU A 63 18.73 -3.79 5.71
N MET A 64 17.90 -3.33 4.77
CA MET A 64 17.99 -3.76 3.38
C MET A 64 18.15 -2.57 2.44
N TYR A 65 19.21 -2.63 1.65
CA TYR A 65 19.48 -1.65 0.60
C TYR A 65 19.08 -2.21 -0.75
N ASN A 66 18.16 -1.55 -1.43
CA ASN A 66 17.58 -1.90 -2.73
C ASN A 66 17.09 -3.36 -2.84
N PRO A 67 16.30 -3.87 -1.87
CA PRO A 67 15.78 -5.23 -1.96
C PRO A 67 14.77 -5.35 -3.10
N ILE A 68 14.77 -6.50 -3.78
CA ILE A 68 13.78 -6.81 -4.82
C ILE A 68 13.07 -8.11 -4.45
N PHE A 69 11.77 -8.01 -4.26
CA PHE A 69 10.87 -9.14 -4.06
C PHE A 69 10.02 -9.35 -5.32
N LYS A 70 10.08 -10.58 -5.85
CA LYS A 70 9.23 -11.04 -6.95
C LYS A 70 8.45 -12.26 -6.48
N LEU A 71 7.14 -12.09 -6.36
CA LEU A 71 6.20 -13.04 -5.81
C LEU A 71 5.22 -13.42 -6.93
N GLN A 72 5.08 -14.72 -7.18
CA GLN A 72 4.20 -15.27 -8.21
C GLN A 72 3.50 -16.51 -7.69
N GLU A 73 2.18 -16.58 -7.85
CA GLU A 73 1.34 -17.76 -7.60
C GLU A 73 1.45 -18.32 -6.17
N TRP A 74 0.54 -17.90 -5.28
CA TRP A 74 0.44 -18.41 -3.91
C TRP A 74 1.70 -18.18 -3.09
N THR A 75 2.16 -16.94 -3.04
CA THR A 75 3.41 -16.59 -2.35
C THR A 75 3.22 -15.50 -1.32
N ALA A 76 4.02 -15.57 -0.25
CA ALA A 76 3.92 -14.64 0.86
C ALA A 76 5.28 -14.13 1.30
N VAL A 77 5.33 -12.86 1.70
CA VAL A 77 6.44 -12.29 2.47
C VAL A 77 5.86 -11.69 3.74
N ASP A 78 6.38 -12.11 4.90
CA ASP A 78 6.10 -11.48 6.19
C ASP A 78 7.37 -10.76 6.67
N LEU A 79 7.21 -9.49 7.05
CA LEU A 79 8.27 -8.65 7.59
C LEU A 79 7.85 -8.18 8.97
N SER A 80 8.46 -8.75 10.01
CA SER A 80 8.08 -8.46 11.39
C SER A 80 9.06 -7.55 12.13
N SER A 81 8.54 -6.43 12.64
CA SER A 81 9.14 -5.43 13.52
C SER A 81 10.48 -4.83 13.10
N GLY A 82 10.56 -3.51 12.95
CA GLY A 82 11.85 -2.79 13.00
C GLY A 82 12.75 -3.08 11.81
N HIS A 83 12.21 -3.01 10.60
CA HIS A 83 13.00 -3.07 9.38
C HIS A 83 13.20 -1.68 8.80
N GLU A 84 14.40 -1.44 8.28
CA GLU A 84 14.71 -0.28 7.46
C GLU A 84 14.98 -0.73 6.03
N MET A 85 14.23 -0.19 5.08
CA MET A 85 14.40 -0.53 3.67
C MET A 85 14.61 0.70 2.82
N TYR A 86 15.72 0.71 2.08
CA TYR A 86 16.03 1.77 1.13
C TYR A 86 15.75 1.29 -0.29
N ASN A 87 14.86 1.97 -0.99
CA ASN A 87 14.38 1.69 -2.35
C ASN A 87 13.89 0.24 -2.57
N PRO A 88 13.04 -0.33 -1.70
CA PRO A 88 12.53 -1.68 -1.90
C PRO A 88 11.58 -1.73 -3.11
N ILE A 89 11.62 -2.83 -3.84
CA ILE A 89 10.70 -3.10 -4.96
C ILE A 89 9.99 -4.41 -4.70
N PHE A 90 8.67 -4.33 -4.57
CA PHE A 90 7.77 -5.47 -4.47
C PHE A 90 6.99 -5.62 -5.78
N LYS A 91 7.06 -6.81 -6.36
CA LYS A 91 6.24 -7.22 -7.51
C LYS A 91 5.48 -8.46 -7.14
N LEU A 92 4.16 -8.32 -7.06
CA LEU A 92 3.22 -9.36 -6.67
C LEU A 92 2.33 -9.63 -7.87
N GLU A 93 2.24 -10.90 -8.24
CA GLU A 93 1.40 -11.41 -9.33
C GLU A 93 0.66 -12.65 -8.82
N GLU A 94 -0.63 -12.76 -9.12
CA GLU A 94 -1.48 -13.94 -8.92
C GLU A 94 -1.41 -14.54 -7.50
N TRP A 95 -2.36 -14.17 -6.62
CA TRP A 95 -2.47 -14.76 -5.27
C TRP A 95 -1.22 -14.57 -4.41
N ALA A 96 -0.62 -13.38 -4.47
CA ALA A 96 0.55 -13.03 -3.68
C ALA A 96 0.23 -11.98 -2.61
N ALA A 97 0.90 -12.09 -1.46
CA ALA A 97 0.70 -11.19 -0.33
C ALA A 97 2.03 -10.72 0.27
N VAL A 98 2.03 -9.49 0.77
CA VAL A 98 3.08 -8.99 1.68
C VAL A 98 2.41 -8.46 2.93
N ASP A 99 2.83 -8.95 4.09
CA ASP A 99 2.48 -8.38 5.40
C ASP A 99 3.73 -7.67 5.96
N LEU A 100 3.58 -6.41 6.34
CA LEU A 100 4.59 -5.71 7.13
C LEU A 100 4.03 -5.37 8.50
N SER A 101 4.56 -6.04 9.51
CA SER A 101 4.10 -5.89 10.87
C SER A 101 4.98 -4.95 11.71
N SER A 102 4.40 -3.87 12.23
CA SER A 102 5.00 -2.92 13.19
C SER A 102 6.32 -2.21 12.80
N ARG A 103 6.37 -0.87 12.86
CA ARG A 103 7.64 -0.09 12.88
C ARG A 103 8.58 -0.38 11.71
N HIS A 104 8.16 -0.05 10.50
CA HIS A 104 9.06 -0.07 9.35
C HIS A 104 9.31 1.33 8.83
N GLU A 105 10.55 1.58 8.43
CA GLU A 105 10.89 2.78 7.67
C GLU A 105 11.25 2.35 6.24
N MET A 106 10.53 2.91 5.27
CA MET A 106 10.79 2.63 3.85
C MET A 106 11.06 3.92 3.09
N TYR A 107 12.21 3.96 2.44
CA TYR A 107 12.59 5.06 1.58
C TYR A 107 12.37 4.68 0.11
N ASN A 108 11.56 5.45 -0.60
CA ASN A 108 11.16 5.26 -2.00
C ASN A 108 10.67 3.83 -2.34
N PRO A 109 9.76 3.21 -1.55
CA PRO A 109 9.28 1.88 -1.87
C PRO A 109 8.41 1.90 -3.13
N ILE A 110 8.50 0.83 -3.93
CA ILE A 110 7.65 0.62 -5.10
C ILE A 110 6.92 -0.70 -4.95
N PHE A 111 5.59 -0.62 -4.93
CA PHE A 111 4.70 -1.77 -4.93
C PHE A 111 3.99 -1.87 -6.28
N LYS A 112 4.05 -3.05 -6.90
CA LYS A 112 3.28 -3.41 -8.10
C LYS A 112 2.49 -4.67 -7.80
N LEU A 113 1.18 -4.53 -7.82
CA LEU A 113 0.22 -5.56 -7.44
C LEU A 113 -0.68 -5.82 -8.65
N GLN A 114 -0.78 -7.10 -9.04
CA GLN A 114 -1.61 -7.56 -10.15
C GLN A 114 -2.34 -8.84 -9.75
N GLU A 115 -3.63 -8.94 -10.09
CA GLU A 115 -4.43 -10.18 -10.00
C GLU A 115 -4.45 -10.83 -8.59
N TRP A 116 -5.43 -10.47 -7.77
CA TRP A 116 -5.65 -11.09 -6.45
C TRP A 116 -4.47 -10.95 -5.51
N THR A 117 -3.95 -9.73 -5.40
CA THR A 117 -2.76 -9.44 -4.57
C THR A 117 -3.06 -8.43 -3.49
N ALA A 118 -2.33 -8.56 -2.37
CA ALA A 118 -2.53 -7.70 -1.21
C ALA A 118 -1.20 -7.24 -0.61
N VAL A 119 -1.20 -6.02 -0.09
CA VAL A 119 -0.18 -5.53 0.84
C VAL A 119 -0.89 -5.03 2.08
N ASP A 120 -0.56 -5.63 3.22
CA ASP A 120 -1.09 -5.22 4.51
C ASP A 120 0.05 -4.57 5.32
N LEU A 121 -0.11 -3.30 5.67
CA LEU A 121 0.81 -2.62 6.59
C LEU A 121 0.09 -2.41 7.93
N SER A 122 0.56 -3.10 8.97
CA SER A 122 0.04 -2.88 10.32
C SER A 122 0.66 -1.63 10.97
N SER A 123 0.64 -1.42 12.28
CA SER A 123 0.91 -0.10 12.88
C SER A 123 2.31 0.50 12.64
N GLY A 124 2.40 1.84 12.54
CA GLY A 124 3.64 2.58 12.83
C GLY A 124 4.67 2.59 11.70
N HIS A 125 4.27 2.82 10.45
CA HIS A 125 5.22 2.87 9.33
C HIS A 125 5.47 4.29 8.88
N GLU A 126 6.71 4.57 8.49
CA GLU A 126 7.09 5.79 7.81
C GLU A 126 7.55 5.46 6.39
N MET A 127 6.94 6.12 5.41
CA MET A 127 7.30 5.94 4.01
C MET A 127 7.63 7.25 3.33
N TYR A 128 8.83 7.32 2.76
CA TYR A 128 9.29 8.45 1.97
C TYR A 128 9.09 8.18 0.47
N ASN A 129 8.26 8.96 -0.22
CA ASN A 129 7.94 8.84 -1.64
C ASN A 129 7.49 7.43 -2.11
N PRO A 130 6.53 6.78 -1.42
CA PRO A 130 6.07 5.46 -1.85
C PRO A 130 5.26 5.55 -3.15
N ILE A 131 5.39 4.51 -3.99
CA ILE A 131 4.60 4.36 -5.22
C ILE A 131 3.86 3.04 -5.17
N PHE A 132 2.54 3.11 -5.25
CA PHE A 132 1.63 1.98 -5.33
C PHE A 132 0.99 1.92 -6.71
N LYS A 133 1.10 0.77 -7.37
CA LYS A 133 0.38 0.45 -8.61
C LYS A 133 -0.42 -0.83 -8.38
N LEU A 134 -1.73 -0.71 -8.44
CA LEU A 134 -2.68 -1.77 -8.17
C LEU A 134 -3.55 -1.97 -9.41
N GLU A 135 -3.59 -3.20 -9.90
CA GLU A 135 -4.35 -3.62 -11.07
C GLU A 135 -5.10 -4.92 -10.74
N GLU A 136 -6.35 -5.05 -11.19
CA GLU A 136 -7.15 -6.29 -11.19
C GLU A 136 -7.22 -7.01 -9.83
N TRP A 137 -8.18 -6.62 -8.99
CA TRP A 137 -8.39 -7.27 -7.67
C TRP A 137 -7.19 -7.14 -6.73
N ALA A 138 -6.53 -5.98 -6.77
CA ALA A 138 -5.40 -5.65 -5.92
C ALA A 138 -5.82 -4.74 -4.75
N ALA A 139 -5.29 -4.98 -3.56
CA ALA A 139 -5.59 -4.19 -2.37
C ALA A 139 -4.34 -3.75 -1.62
N VAL A 140 -4.43 -2.58 -1.00
CA VAL A 140 -3.51 -2.14 0.05
C VAL A 140 -4.34 -1.77 1.28
N ASP A 141 -4.08 -2.42 2.42
CA ASP A 141 -4.67 -2.05 3.71
C ASP A 141 -3.60 -1.42 4.60
N LEU A 142 -3.88 -0.22 5.08
CA LEU A 142 -3.07 0.50 6.06
C LEU A 142 -3.90 0.69 7.32
N SER A 143 -3.47 0.06 8.41
CA SER A 143 -4.25 0.05 9.65
C SER A 143 -4.10 1.33 10.48
N SER A 144 -2.91 1.66 11.02
CA SER A 144 -2.80 2.77 11.99
C SER A 144 -1.41 3.38 12.13
N GLY A 145 -1.36 4.69 12.39
CA GLY A 145 -0.11 5.36 12.73
C GLY A 145 0.90 5.37 11.57
N HIS A 146 0.44 5.59 10.34
CA HIS A 146 1.34 5.66 9.18
C HIS A 146 1.58 7.10 8.79
N GLU A 147 2.84 7.42 8.49
CA GLU A 147 3.24 8.69 7.89
C GLU A 147 3.72 8.43 6.47
N MET A 148 3.13 9.13 5.49
CA MET A 148 3.53 9.03 4.09
C MET A 148 3.84 10.41 3.52
N TYR A 149 5.07 10.54 3.01
CA TYR A 149 5.52 11.75 2.35
C TYR A 149 5.48 11.57 0.83
N SER A 150 4.67 12.39 0.16
CA SER A 150 4.46 12.38 -1.30
C SER A 150 4.08 11.01 -1.90
N PRO A 151 3.10 10.28 -1.34
CA PRO A 151 2.71 8.99 -1.88
C PRO A 151 2.01 9.14 -3.23
N ILE A 152 2.24 8.17 -4.12
CA ILE A 152 1.55 8.08 -5.41
C ILE A 152 0.78 6.77 -5.47
N PHE A 153 -0.54 6.87 -5.63
CA PHE A 153 -1.44 5.76 -5.83
C PHE A 153 -1.96 5.75 -7.28
N LYS A 154 -1.79 4.62 -7.95
CA LYS A 154 -2.40 4.33 -9.26
C LYS A 154 -3.22 3.05 -9.12
N LEU A 155 -4.52 3.18 -9.24
CA LEU A 155 -5.48 2.10 -9.07
C LEU A 155 -6.25 1.94 -10.37
N GLU A 156 -6.29 0.71 -10.87
CA GLU A 156 -7.01 0.32 -12.08
C GLU A 156 -7.78 -0.98 -11.80
N GLU A 157 -9.02 -1.08 -12.32
CA GLU A 157 -9.82 -2.31 -12.37
C GLU A 157 -9.94 -3.09 -11.05
N TRP A 158 -10.93 -2.78 -10.21
CA TRP A 158 -11.17 -3.50 -8.95
C TRP A 158 -10.02 -3.39 -7.94
N ALA A 159 -9.32 -2.26 -7.95
CA ALA A 159 -8.26 -1.96 -6.99
C ALA A 159 -8.76 -1.09 -5.83
N ALA A 160 -8.27 -1.35 -4.63
CA ALA A 160 -8.67 -0.62 -3.43
C ALA A 160 -7.49 -0.24 -2.54
N VAL A 161 -7.62 0.92 -1.89
CA VAL A 161 -6.77 1.32 -0.76
C VAL A 161 -7.68 1.59 0.42
N ASP A 162 -7.46 0.89 1.53
CA ASP A 162 -8.12 1.17 2.81
C ASP A 162 -7.12 1.80 3.78
N LEU A 163 -7.57 2.85 4.44
CA LEU A 163 -6.83 3.65 5.41
C LEU A 163 -7.71 3.78 6.63
N SER A 164 -7.33 3.10 7.72
CA SER A 164 -8.19 3.04 8.90
C SER A 164 -8.09 4.32 9.78
N SER A 165 -7.18 4.48 10.72
CA SER A 165 -7.17 5.66 11.62
C SER A 165 -5.77 6.11 12.01
N GLY A 166 -5.56 7.43 12.15
CA GLY A 166 -4.26 7.98 12.59
C GLY A 166 -3.19 7.95 11.50
N HIS A 167 -3.54 8.29 10.26
CA HIS A 167 -2.57 8.41 9.17
C HIS A 167 -2.32 9.87 8.83
N GLU A 168 -1.07 10.19 8.51
CA GLU A 168 -0.67 11.48 7.97
C GLU A 168 -0.16 11.29 6.54
N MET A 169 -0.75 12.02 5.60
CA MET A 169 -0.32 12.03 4.21
C MET A 169 0.01 13.43 3.73
N TYR A 170 1.24 13.62 3.29
CA TYR A 170 1.72 14.88 2.75
C TYR A 170 1.79 14.83 1.23
N SER A 171 1.02 15.67 0.55
CA SER A 171 0.96 15.79 -0.91
C SER A 171 0.66 14.47 -1.66
N PRO A 172 -0.36 13.69 -1.26
CA PRO A 172 -0.67 12.46 -1.96
C PRO A 172 -1.24 12.72 -3.36
N ILE A 173 -0.88 11.87 -4.32
CA ILE A 173 -1.44 11.88 -5.68
C ILE A 173 -2.21 10.58 -5.90
N PHE A 174 -3.47 10.75 -6.28
CA PHE A 174 -4.42 9.68 -6.54
C PHE A 174 -4.80 9.67 -8.02
N LYS A 175 -4.60 8.53 -8.68
CA LYS A 175 -5.14 8.22 -10.01
C LYS A 175 -5.97 6.94 -9.91
N LEU A 176 -7.27 7.07 -10.12
CA LEU A 176 -8.24 6.01 -9.93
C LEU A 176 -9.04 5.84 -11.22
N GLU A 177 -9.08 4.61 -11.72
CA GLU A 177 -9.80 4.24 -12.95
C GLU A 177 -10.60 2.95 -12.72
N LYS A 178 -11.86 2.89 -13.18
CA LYS A 178 -12.70 1.68 -13.28
C LYS A 178 -12.79 0.82 -12.00
N TRP A 179 -13.87 1.01 -11.23
CA TRP A 179 -14.18 0.21 -10.03
C TRP A 179 -13.10 0.29 -8.95
N THR A 180 -12.60 1.48 -8.70
CA THR A 180 -11.52 1.71 -7.75
C THR A 180 -11.97 2.54 -6.57
N ALA A 181 -11.42 2.24 -5.40
CA ALA A 181 -11.82 2.88 -4.16
C ALA A 181 -10.63 3.28 -3.31
N VAL A 182 -10.74 4.45 -2.68
CA VAL A 182 -9.93 4.84 -1.53
C VAL A 182 -10.89 5.11 -0.38
N ASP A 183 -10.85 4.30 0.69
CA ASP A 183 -11.59 4.59 1.93
C ASP A 183 -10.62 5.14 2.97
N LEU A 184 -11.03 6.24 3.58
CA LEU A 184 -10.31 6.96 4.63
C LEU A 184 -11.25 7.08 5.82
N SER A 185 -11.06 6.22 6.82
CA SER A 185 -11.83 6.25 8.06
C SER A 185 -11.46 7.46 8.96
N SER A 186 -11.98 7.56 10.19
CA SER A 186 -11.76 8.74 11.03
C SER A 186 -10.33 8.87 11.54
N GLY A 187 -9.81 10.11 11.65
CA GLY A 187 -8.51 10.38 12.28
C GLY A 187 -7.34 10.49 11.32
N HIS A 188 -7.60 10.74 10.03
CA HIS A 188 -6.57 11.04 9.04
C HIS A 188 -6.31 12.54 8.90
N GLU A 189 -5.06 12.88 8.64
CA GLU A 189 -4.64 14.21 8.21
C GLU A 189 -4.04 14.12 6.80
N ILE A 190 -4.64 14.83 5.85
CA ILE A 190 -4.21 14.80 4.45
C ILE A 190 -3.95 16.22 3.99
N TYR A 191 -2.70 16.47 3.61
CA TYR A 191 -2.23 17.78 3.21
C TYR A 191 -2.05 17.83 1.69
N SER A 192 -2.73 18.78 1.04
CA SER A 192 -2.59 19.06 -0.42
C SER A 192 -2.79 17.83 -1.34
N PRO A 193 -3.90 17.08 -1.21
CA PRO A 193 -4.13 15.92 -2.06
C PRO A 193 -4.47 16.32 -3.50
N ILE A 194 -4.04 15.50 -4.46
CA ILE A 194 -4.42 15.61 -5.86
C ILE A 194 -5.15 14.34 -6.27
N PHE A 195 -6.40 14.45 -6.72
CA PHE A 195 -7.18 13.33 -7.24
C PHE A 195 -7.42 13.46 -8.74
N LYS A 196 -7.21 12.34 -9.46
CA LYS A 196 -7.63 12.11 -10.84
C LYS A 196 -8.54 10.89 -10.81
N LEU A 197 -9.81 11.10 -11.11
CA LEU A 197 -10.84 10.08 -11.04
C LEU A 197 -11.42 9.87 -12.43
N GLU A 198 -11.51 8.61 -12.83
CA GLU A 198 -12.17 8.16 -14.06
C GLU A 198 -13.18 7.05 -13.72
N GLU A 199 -14.12 6.80 -14.64
CA GLU A 199 -15.20 5.78 -14.60
C GLU A 199 -15.32 4.94 -13.31
N TRP A 200 -16.40 5.09 -12.51
CA TRP A 200 -16.65 4.25 -11.31
C TRP A 200 -15.54 4.26 -10.24
N ALA A 201 -14.74 5.32 -10.17
CA ALA A 201 -13.85 5.58 -9.04
C ALA A 201 -14.58 6.27 -7.87
N ALA A 202 -14.24 5.89 -6.65
CA ALA A 202 -14.75 6.48 -5.42
C ALA A 202 -13.62 6.84 -4.45
N VAL A 203 -13.81 7.96 -3.75
CA VAL A 203 -12.97 8.34 -2.61
C VAL A 203 -13.91 8.72 -1.48
N ASP A 204 -13.86 7.97 -0.38
CA ASP A 204 -14.61 8.28 0.85
C ASP A 204 -13.65 8.93 1.85
N LEU A 205 -13.98 10.15 2.30
CA LEU A 205 -13.15 10.95 3.20
C LEU A 205 -13.88 11.18 4.51
N LYS A 206 -13.62 10.37 5.54
CA LYS A 206 -14.16 10.57 6.89
C LYS A 206 -13.16 11.28 7.82
N ALA A 207 -12.35 12.19 7.28
CA ALA A 207 -11.31 12.90 8.02
C ALA A 207 -11.87 13.94 9.01
N ARG A 208 -11.14 14.18 10.11
CA ARG A 208 -11.44 15.25 11.08
C ARG A 208 -11.13 16.61 10.43
N GLU A 209 -11.99 17.59 10.64
CA GLU A 209 -11.84 18.96 10.12
C GLU A 209 -10.49 19.60 10.56
N SER A 210 -9.49 19.54 9.67
CA SER A 210 -8.41 20.53 9.59
C SER A 210 -8.28 21.04 8.15
N LEU A 211 -9.44 21.30 7.50
CA LEU A 211 -9.51 22.16 6.32
C LEU A 211 -9.20 23.60 6.73
N CYS A 212 -7.93 23.98 6.75
CA CYS A 212 -7.54 25.38 6.69
C CYS A 212 -7.92 25.92 5.28
N PRO A 213 -8.53 27.11 5.16
CA PRO A 213 -9.72 27.29 4.34
C PRO A 213 -9.38 27.55 2.87
N ARG A 214 -9.53 26.54 2.03
CA ARG A 214 -9.98 26.67 0.64
C ARG A 214 -10.34 25.28 0.13
N PHE A 215 -11.58 25.13 -0.33
CA PHE A 215 -12.20 23.94 -0.90
C PHE A 215 -12.86 23.00 0.12
N SER A 216 -14.18 23.14 0.21
CA SER A 216 -15.11 22.27 0.94
C SER A 216 -14.99 20.81 0.49
N VAL A 217 -15.15 19.88 1.43
CA VAL A 217 -15.23 18.42 1.21
C VAL A 217 -16.28 18.10 0.14
N LEU A 218 -15.88 17.34 -0.86
CA LEU A 218 -16.72 16.83 -1.94
C LEU A 218 -16.74 15.31 -1.85
N VAL A 219 -17.89 14.73 -1.49
CA VAL A 219 -18.17 13.32 -1.80
C VAL A 219 -18.38 13.25 -3.31
N VAL A 220 -17.36 12.83 -4.05
CA VAL A 220 -17.48 12.58 -5.50
C VAL A 220 -17.94 11.13 -5.70
N CYS A 221 -19.24 10.88 -5.57
CA CYS A 221 -19.83 9.69 -6.17
C CYS A 221 -20.10 10.01 -7.65
N ILE A 222 -19.14 9.80 -8.55
CA ILE A 222 -19.46 9.78 -10.00
C ILE A 222 -19.95 8.37 -10.32
N ALA A 223 -21.23 8.13 -10.03
CA ALA A 223 -21.97 7.04 -10.65
C ALA A 223 -22.57 7.58 -11.96
N PHE A 224 -22.20 7.02 -13.11
CA PHE A 224 -22.98 7.19 -14.34
C PHE A 224 -23.89 5.97 -14.54
N PRO A 225 -25.08 5.90 -13.92
CA PRO A 225 -26.06 4.92 -14.36
C PRO A 225 -26.75 5.45 -15.61
N LYS A 226 -26.42 4.89 -16.79
CA LYS A 226 -27.43 4.79 -17.84
C LYS A 226 -28.48 3.76 -17.39
N PHE A 227 -29.38 4.17 -16.50
CA PHE A 227 -30.61 3.42 -16.22
C PHE A 227 -31.81 4.37 -16.26
N ARG A 228 -32.76 4.03 -17.15
CA ARG A 228 -34.03 4.73 -17.33
C ARG A 228 -34.84 4.78 -16.03
N GLU A 229 -35.42 5.96 -15.80
CA GLU A 229 -36.60 6.32 -14.98
C GLU A 229 -37.21 5.25 -14.05
N SER A 230 -37.19 5.50 -12.74
CA SER A 230 -38.41 5.62 -11.92
C SER A 230 -38.09 6.20 -10.52
N GLN A 231 -39.06 6.89 -9.94
CA GLN A 231 -38.93 7.87 -8.86
C GLN A 231 -38.53 7.29 -7.49
N ALA A 232 -37.65 7.99 -6.76
CA ALA A 232 -37.58 7.92 -5.31
C ALA A 232 -37.31 9.32 -4.73
N SER A 233 -38.23 9.80 -3.90
CA SER A 233 -38.30 11.15 -3.33
C SER A 233 -37.29 11.40 -2.21
N PHE A 234 -36.46 12.44 -2.33
CA PHE A 234 -35.72 13.00 -1.19
C PHE A 234 -36.45 14.25 -0.68
N GLN A 235 -36.88 14.24 0.59
CA GLN A 235 -37.55 15.35 1.26
C GLN A 235 -36.58 16.50 1.55
N SER A 236 -37.08 17.72 1.43
CA SER A 236 -36.34 18.98 1.50
C SER A 236 -35.98 19.40 2.93
N SER A 237 -34.72 19.75 3.16
CA SER A 237 -34.28 20.65 4.23
C SER A 237 -33.86 21.99 3.63
N ARG A 238 -34.39 23.07 4.21
CA ARG A 238 -34.51 24.44 3.65
C ARG A 238 -33.16 25.13 3.35
N PRO A 239 -33.10 26.03 2.35
CA PRO A 239 -31.91 26.83 2.06
C PRO A 239 -31.70 27.94 3.11
N CYS A 240 -30.46 28.08 3.58
CA CYS A 240 -30.02 29.23 4.38
C CYS A 240 -29.91 30.46 3.47
N ALA A 241 -30.64 31.53 3.80
CA ALA A 241 -30.73 32.75 3.01
C ALA A 241 -29.48 33.63 3.21
N THR A 242 -28.78 33.97 2.12
CA THR A 242 -27.69 34.95 2.13
C THR A 242 -28.25 36.34 1.85
N SER A 243 -28.27 37.21 2.85
CA SER A 243 -28.60 38.63 2.70
C SER A 243 -27.38 39.41 2.17
N TYR A 244 -27.46 39.91 0.94
CA TYR A 244 -26.51 40.88 0.39
C TYR A 244 -26.82 42.27 0.93
N THR A 245 -25.85 42.93 1.57
CA THR A 245 -25.93 44.37 1.87
C THR A 245 -24.91 45.10 0.99
N THR A 246 -25.41 45.86 0.03
CA THR A 246 -24.64 46.77 -0.81
C THR A 246 -24.52 48.10 -0.08
N PHE A 247 -23.31 48.61 0.17
CA PHE A 247 -23.12 50.01 0.55
C PHE A 247 -23.02 50.85 -0.73
N HIS A 248 -23.82 51.91 -0.77
CA HIS A 248 -23.89 52.92 -1.84
C HIS A 248 -22.62 53.77 -1.94
#